data_AF-N1UBN9-F1
#
_entry.id   AF-N1UBN9-F1
#
_cell.length_a   1.000
_cell.length_b   1.000
_cell.length_c   1.000
_cell.angle_alpha   90.00
_cell.angle_beta   90.00
_cell.angle_gamma   90.00
#
_symmetry.space_group_name_H-M   'P 1'
#
loop_
_entity.id
_entity.type
_entity.pdbx_description
1 polymer ?
#
loop_
_entity_poly.entity_id
_entity_poly.type
_entity_poly.pdbx_seq_one_letter_code
_entity_poly.pdbx_strand_id
1 'polypeptide(L)'
;MPGIYPILDWDFCKKKNLDFLTLPGIWLEYPDLVPFVQVRAKSASILELEFFVKSLQDRYPHLLLILNDFWEQAIEWNCFGAHVGKEDYESLNSEEKKFYSTRSSISGPRLIRWRK
;
A
#
# COMPACT_ATOMS: atom_id res chain seq x y z
N MET A 1 6.43 14.40 14.39
CA MET A 1 5.37 15.20 13.74
C MET A 1 4.31 14.23 13.21
N PRO A 2 3.00 14.49 13.35
CA PRO A 2 2.00 13.63 12.72
C PRO A 2 2.10 13.77 11.19
N GLY A 3 2.35 12.66 10.50
CA GLY A 3 2.38 12.61 9.04
C GLY A 3 0.98 12.40 8.44
N ILE A 4 0.83 12.72 7.17
CA ILE A 4 -0.36 12.42 6.36
C ILE A 4 -0.17 11.04 5.74
N TYR A 5 -1.23 10.23 5.76
CA TYR A 5 -1.27 8.92 5.13
C TYR A 5 -2.27 8.93 3.97
N PRO A 6 -1.86 9.36 2.76
CA PRO A 6 -2.75 9.42 1.61
C PRO A 6 -3.09 8.03 1.08
N ILE A 7 -4.31 7.93 0.57
CA ILE A 7 -4.82 6.74 -0.12
C ILE A 7 -4.96 7.10 -1.60
N LEU A 8 -4.16 6.45 -2.44
CA LEU A 8 -4.25 6.48 -3.88
C LEU A 8 -5.30 5.46 -4.32
N ASP A 9 -6.53 5.94 -4.50
CA ASP A 9 -7.71 5.13 -4.82
C ASP A 9 -7.96 5.09 -6.33
N TRP A 10 -7.75 3.92 -6.94
CA TRP A 10 -7.92 3.70 -8.37
C TRP A 10 -9.35 3.94 -8.84
N ASP A 11 -10.34 3.44 -8.08
CA ASP A 11 -11.75 3.55 -8.40
C ASP A 11 -12.18 5.02 -8.43
N PHE A 12 -11.67 5.81 -7.48
CA PHE A 12 -11.88 7.25 -7.45
C PHE A 12 -11.19 7.96 -8.63
N CYS A 13 -9.93 7.63 -8.92
CA CYS A 13 -9.19 8.22 -10.03
C CYS A 13 -9.91 7.97 -11.36
N LYS A 14 -10.35 6.73 -11.61
CA LYS A 14 -11.12 6.34 -12.78
C LYS A 14 -12.44 7.14 -12.87
N LYS A 15 -13.18 7.26 -11.78
CA LYS A 15 -14.45 8.02 -11.73
C LYS A 15 -14.26 9.52 -12.00
N LYS A 16 -13.12 10.08 -11.61
CA LYS A 16 -12.81 11.51 -11.71
C LYS A 16 -11.92 11.87 -12.91
N ASN A 17 -11.58 10.88 -13.73
CA ASN A 17 -10.63 11.04 -14.83
C ASN A 17 -9.30 11.66 -14.37
N LEU A 18 -8.78 11.18 -13.25
CA LEU A 18 -7.48 11.56 -12.70
C LEU A 18 -6.43 10.53 -13.11
N ASP A 19 -5.21 11.02 -13.36
CA ASP A 19 -4.08 10.15 -13.65
C ASP A 19 -3.49 9.57 -12.36
N PHE A 20 -3.82 8.29 -12.13
CA PHE A 20 -3.37 7.52 -10.99
C PHE A 20 -1.84 7.47 -10.85
N LEU A 21 -1.09 7.45 -11.96
CA LEU A 21 0.35 7.27 -11.95
C LEU A 21 1.13 8.57 -11.77
N THR A 22 0.49 9.74 -11.86
CA THR A 22 1.16 11.04 -11.67
C THR A 22 0.76 11.74 -10.39
N LEU A 23 -0.43 11.45 -9.84
CA LEU A 23 -0.90 12.00 -8.56
C LEU A 23 0.11 11.90 -7.40
N PRO A 24 0.85 10.78 -7.23
CA PRO A 24 1.84 10.69 -6.14
C PRO A 24 2.94 11.74 -6.22
N GLY A 25 3.23 12.29 -7.40
CA GLY A 25 4.21 13.36 -7.58
C GLY A 25 3.91 14.58 -6.69
N ILE A 26 2.63 14.93 -6.51
CA ILE A 26 2.20 16.07 -5.67
C ILE A 26 2.58 15.83 -4.20
N TRP A 27 2.46 14.60 -3.72
CA TRP A 27 2.75 14.25 -2.33
C TRP A 27 4.25 14.15 -2.06
N LEU A 28 5.01 13.71 -3.06
CA LEU A 28 6.46 13.58 -2.98
C LEU A 28 7.19 14.92 -2.87
N GLU A 29 6.53 16.04 -3.12
CA GLU A 29 7.06 17.39 -2.80
C GLU A 29 7.20 17.63 -1.28
N TYR A 30 6.53 16.80 -0.46
CA TYR A 30 6.48 16.94 1.00
C TYR A 30 6.84 15.62 1.70
N PRO A 31 8.05 15.07 1.52
CA PRO A 31 8.42 13.74 2.03
C PRO A 31 8.41 13.66 3.57
N ASP A 32 8.69 14.78 4.26
CA ASP A 32 8.62 14.87 5.73
C ASP A 32 7.17 14.75 6.26
N LEU A 33 6.20 15.06 5.40
CA LEU A 33 4.77 15.01 5.73
C LEU A 33 4.11 13.72 5.21
N VAL A 34 4.54 13.20 4.07
CA VAL A 34 4.01 12.00 3.43
C VAL A 34 5.07 10.90 3.38
N PRO A 35 5.23 10.11 4.46
CA PRO A 35 6.26 9.09 4.53
C PRO A 35 5.93 7.82 3.71
N PHE A 36 4.67 7.58 3.36
CA PHE A 36 4.22 6.42 2.57
C PHE A 36 2.84 6.67 1.98
N VAL A 37 2.50 5.94 0.92
CA VAL A 37 1.22 6.03 0.20
C VAL A 37 0.54 4.68 0.18
N GLN A 38 -0.76 4.63 0.46
CA GLN A 38 -1.56 3.41 0.29
C GLN A 38 -2.10 3.32 -1.13
N VAL A 39 -1.89 2.19 -1.81
CA VAL A 39 -2.55 1.84 -3.06
C VAL A 39 -3.82 1.05 -2.73
N ARG A 40 -4.98 1.57 -3.17
CA ARG A 40 -6.27 0.90 -3.05
C ARG A 40 -6.93 0.82 -4.43
N ALA A 41 -7.14 -0.38 -4.93
CA ALA A 41 -7.76 -0.59 -6.24
C ALA A 41 -8.69 -1.80 -6.21
N LYS A 42 -9.94 -1.58 -5.79
CA LYS A 42 -10.88 -2.69 -5.55
C LYS A 42 -11.43 -3.29 -6.83
N SER A 43 -11.61 -2.49 -7.88
CA SER A 43 -12.08 -3.00 -9.18
C SER A 43 -10.96 -3.46 -10.12
N ALA A 44 -9.69 -3.28 -9.75
CA ALA A 44 -8.57 -3.70 -10.58
C ALA A 44 -8.43 -5.23 -10.55
N SER A 45 -8.17 -5.82 -11.71
CA SER A 45 -7.65 -7.18 -11.79
C SER A 45 -6.24 -7.24 -11.19
N ILE A 46 -5.78 -8.46 -10.88
CA ILE A 46 -4.43 -8.66 -10.34
C ILE A 46 -3.33 -8.16 -11.28
N LEU A 47 -3.52 -8.32 -12.59
CA LEU A 47 -2.58 -7.85 -13.62
C LEU A 47 -2.56 -6.33 -13.71
N GLU A 48 -3.72 -5.67 -13.60
CA GLU A 48 -3.79 -4.20 -13.53
C GLU A 48 -3.12 -3.70 -12.25
N LEU A 49 -3.36 -4.35 -11.13
CA LEU A 49 -2.74 -3.99 -9.86
C LEU A 49 -1.22 -4.12 -9.90
N GLU A 50 -0.72 -5.23 -10.45
CA GLU A 50 0.72 -5.44 -10.65
C GLU A 50 1.31 -4.34 -11.53
N PHE A 51 0.66 -4.04 -12.66
CA PHE A 51 1.07 -2.95 -13.54
C PHE A 51 1.14 -1.62 -12.81
N PHE A 52 0.13 -1.28 -12.00
CA PHE A 52 0.11 -0.04 -11.21
C PHE A 52 1.24 0.03 -10.19
N VAL A 53 1.44 -1.04 -9.41
CA VAL A 53 2.47 -1.09 -8.38
C VAL A 53 3.86 -0.95 -8.99
N LYS A 54 4.18 -1.75 -10.03
CA LYS A 54 5.48 -1.69 -10.69
C LYS A 54 5.71 -0.34 -11.37
N SER A 55 4.71 0.20 -12.06
CA SER A 55 4.82 1.53 -12.68
C SER A 55 5.08 2.64 -11.66
N LEU A 56 4.46 2.57 -10.48
CA LEU A 56 4.70 3.54 -9.41
C LEU A 56 6.10 3.40 -8.81
N GLN A 57 6.58 2.17 -8.62
CA GLN A 57 7.93 1.90 -8.12
C GLN A 57 9.00 2.37 -9.11
N ASP A 58 8.83 2.09 -10.39
CA ASP A 58 9.76 2.52 -11.45
C ASP A 58 9.80 4.04 -11.58
N ARG A 59 8.63 4.70 -11.51
CA ARG A 59 8.52 6.15 -11.62
C ARG A 59 8.97 6.88 -10.37
N TYR A 60 8.74 6.30 -9.20
CA TYR A 60 9.03 6.90 -7.90
C TYR A 60 9.80 5.92 -6.99
N PRO A 61 11.10 5.69 -7.23
CA PRO A 61 11.87 4.66 -6.52
C PRO A 61 11.96 4.84 -5.00
N HIS A 62 11.79 6.07 -4.51
CA HIS A 62 11.80 6.41 -3.09
C HIS A 62 10.42 6.34 -2.42
N LEU A 63 9.36 6.14 -3.20
CA LEU A 63 8.00 6.09 -2.69
C LEU A 63 7.76 4.78 -1.96
N LEU A 64 7.43 4.87 -0.67
CA LEU A 64 7.07 3.72 0.14
C LEU A 64 5.59 3.38 -0.06
N LEU A 65 5.32 2.29 -0.79
CA LEU A 65 3.97 1.83 -1.09
C LEU A 65 3.43 0.86 -0.04
N ILE A 66 2.21 1.11 0.44
CA ILE A 66 1.42 0.16 1.20
C ILE A 66 0.33 -0.40 0.28
N LEU A 67 0.27 -1.72 0.09
CA LEU A 67 -0.77 -2.34 -0.73
C LEU A 67 -1.98 -2.74 0.12
N ASN A 68 -3.18 -2.35 -0.29
CA ASN A 68 -4.41 -2.71 0.44
C ASN A 68 -4.90 -4.12 0.06
N ASP A 69 -5.31 -4.92 1.04
CA ASP A 69 -5.92 -6.26 0.97
C ASP A 69 -5.05 -7.38 0.34
N PHE A 70 -4.10 -7.05 -0.55
CA PHE A 70 -3.23 -7.99 -1.27
C PHE A 70 -1.86 -8.17 -0.61
N TRP A 71 -1.84 -8.75 0.60
CA TRP A 71 -0.62 -8.79 1.42
C TRP A 71 0.49 -9.70 0.87
N GLU A 72 0.14 -10.83 0.25
CA GLU A 72 1.11 -11.76 -0.35
C GLU A 72 1.83 -11.05 -1.50
N GLN A 73 1.07 -10.38 -2.36
CA GLN A 73 1.60 -9.60 -3.46
C GLN A 73 2.39 -8.39 -2.97
N ALA A 74 2.02 -7.80 -1.83
CA ALA A 74 2.83 -6.74 -1.22
C ALA A 74 4.23 -7.22 -0.85
N ILE A 75 4.40 -8.50 -0.47
CA ILE A 75 5.70 -9.12 -0.25
C ILE A 75 6.38 -9.39 -1.58
N GLU A 76 5.69 -10.09 -2.48
CA GLU A 76 6.23 -10.52 -3.78
C GLU A 76 6.72 -9.34 -4.62
N TRP A 77 5.94 -8.26 -4.66
CA TRP A 77 6.26 -7.04 -5.40
C TRP A 77 7.06 -6.02 -4.59
N ASN A 78 7.63 -6.43 -3.46
CA ASN A 78 8.55 -5.63 -2.65
C ASN A 78 7.99 -4.26 -2.23
N CYS A 79 6.68 -4.18 -1.94
CA CYS A 79 6.08 -3.00 -1.34
C CYS A 79 6.69 -2.71 0.04
N PHE A 80 6.47 -1.51 0.58
CA PHE A 80 6.90 -1.19 1.95
C PHE A 80 6.08 -1.94 3.00
N GLY A 81 4.83 -2.25 2.68
CA GLY A 81 3.93 -2.96 3.56
C GLY A 81 2.58 -3.27 2.92
N ALA A 82 1.68 -3.79 3.75
CA ALA A 82 0.30 -4.07 3.37
C ALA A 82 -0.66 -3.51 4.43
N HIS A 83 -1.82 -3.04 3.97
CA HIS A 83 -2.96 -2.75 4.83
C HIS A 83 -3.96 -3.90 4.71
N VAL A 84 -4.33 -4.52 5.82
CA VAL A 84 -5.20 -5.70 5.84
C VAL A 84 -6.43 -5.39 6.68
N GLY A 85 -7.62 -5.65 6.12
CA GLY A 85 -8.89 -5.50 6.81
C GLY A 85 -8.99 -6.37 8.06
N LYS A 86 -9.96 -6.09 8.93
CA LYS A 86 -10.18 -6.91 10.13
C LYS A 86 -10.58 -8.34 9.74
N GLU A 87 -11.50 -8.46 8.80
CA GLU A 87 -12.02 -9.74 8.31
C GLU A 87 -10.92 -10.55 7.62
N ASP A 88 -10.11 -9.90 6.78
CA ASP A 88 -8.97 -10.52 6.12
C ASP A 88 -7.88 -10.95 7.11
N TYR A 89 -7.65 -10.20 8.18
CA TYR A 89 -6.73 -10.61 9.24
C TYR A 89 -7.29 -11.79 10.05
N GLU A 90 -8.59 -11.83 10.30
CA GLU A 90 -9.23 -12.90 11.05
C GLU A 90 -9.23 -14.22 10.29
N SER A 91 -9.31 -14.19 8.95
CA SER A 91 -9.23 -15.38 8.08
C SER A 91 -7.85 -16.00 7.98
N LEU A 92 -6.79 -15.28 8.37
CA LEU A 92 -5.43 -15.81 8.39
C LEU A 92 -5.28 -16.98 9.37
N ASN A 93 -4.46 -17.96 8.98
CA ASN A 93 -4.08 -19.07 9.81
C ASN A 93 -3.05 -18.65 10.89
N SER A 94 -2.73 -19.56 11.81
CA SER A 94 -1.85 -19.28 12.94
C SER A 94 -0.41 -18.95 12.53
N GLU A 95 0.09 -19.52 11.44
CA GLU A 95 1.44 -19.27 10.92
C GLU A 95 1.51 -17.89 10.26
N GLU A 96 0.50 -17.54 9.45
CA GLU A 96 0.36 -16.22 8.84
C GLU A 96 0.25 -15.15 9.92
N LYS A 97 -0.63 -15.32 10.92
CA LYS A 97 -0.73 -14.37 12.05
C LYS A 97 0.59 -14.20 12.81
N LYS A 98 1.39 -15.27 12.93
CA LYS A 98 2.73 -15.22 13.55
C LYS A 98 3.76 -14.48 12.67
N PHE A 99 3.68 -14.65 11.36
CA PHE A 99 4.47 -13.88 10.40
C PHE A 99 4.11 -12.38 10.46
N TYR A 100 2.83 -12.06 10.65
CA TYR A 100 2.34 -10.70 10.79
C TYR A 100 2.77 -10.03 12.11
N SER A 101 2.62 -10.73 13.24
CA SER A 101 2.92 -10.17 14.57
C SER A 101 4.41 -9.87 14.78
N THR A 102 5.29 -10.59 14.10
CA THR A 102 6.74 -10.37 14.17
C THR A 102 7.22 -9.16 13.34
N ARG A 103 6.38 -8.61 12.45
CA ARG A 103 6.77 -7.52 11.53
C ARG A 103 5.93 -6.23 11.69
N SER A 104 4.82 -6.23 12.40
CA SER A 104 4.04 -5.01 12.63
C SER A 104 4.71 -4.05 13.63
N SER A 105 5.20 -2.90 13.16
CA SER A 105 5.67 -1.80 14.01
C SER A 105 4.87 -0.53 13.71
N ILE A 106 3.68 -0.43 14.32
CA ILE A 106 2.96 0.78 14.81
C ILE A 106 1.53 0.36 15.20
N SER A 107 1.01 1.02 16.22
CA SER A 107 -0.27 0.85 16.93
C SER A 107 -1.52 0.80 16.05
N GLY A 108 -1.81 -0.37 15.50
CA GLY A 108 -3.11 -0.73 14.94
C GLY A 108 -3.04 -2.10 14.26
N PRO A 109 -4.03 -3.00 14.44
CA PRO A 109 -3.96 -4.40 14.01
C PRO A 109 -3.97 -4.62 12.47
N ARG A 110 -3.73 -3.59 11.66
CA ARG A 110 -4.12 -3.55 10.23
C ARG A 110 -3.06 -3.02 9.28
N LEU A 111 -1.90 -2.58 9.76
CA LEU A 111 -0.78 -2.19 8.90
C LEU A 111 0.43 -3.07 9.18
N ILE A 112 0.85 -3.86 8.19
CA ILE A 112 2.10 -4.62 8.23
C ILE A 112 3.14 -3.84 7.47
N ARG A 113 4.30 -3.64 8.11
CA ARG A 113 5.47 -3.08 7.46
C ARG A 113 6.56 -4.12 7.49
N TRP A 114 7.38 -4.13 6.46
CA TRP A 114 8.58 -4.95 6.46
C TRP A 114 9.72 -4.10 7.03
N ARG A 115 10.52 -4.64 7.95
CA ARG A 115 11.84 -4.04 8.23
C ARG A 115 12.69 -4.30 6.99
N LYS A 116 12.88 -3.28 6.16
CA LYS A 116 13.91 -3.27 5.12
C LYS A 116 15.22 -2.81 5.74
#